data_AF-A0A3G6MAS4-F1
#
_entry.id   AF-A0A3G6MAS4-F1
#
_cell.length_a   1.000
_cell.length_b   1.000
_cell.length_c   1.000
_cell.angle_alpha   90.00
_cell.angle_beta   90.00
_cell.angle_gamma   90.00
#
_symmetry.space_group_name_H-M   'P 1'
#
loop_
_entity.id
_entity.type
_entity.pdbx_description
1 polymer ?
#
loop_
_entity_poly.entity_id
_entity_poly.type
_entity_poly.pdbx_seq_one_letter_code
_entity_poly.pdbx_strand_id
1 'polypeptide(L)'
;MKANKRILREIKIAYAIVGDGGCEVWFFQMLKRIEREIQINIEPKLAQKSTLAKQFEKIKELAEDYNRVFWIVDYDVIERESKECKKGDKPRSQEFKEYYEYIQKKLSEKVIVIVNNTCLEFWFLLHFNFTSKNFSNCDEAQKELKKYLKDYEKSQTYFTKQKDIYSQLKDKIPTAIANAKKLGEFDIQNPNKSMAEMWKFFEDENIKFIIK
;
A
#
# COMPACT_ATOMS: atom_id res chain seq x y z
N MET A 1 34.01 17.41 -37.18
CA MET A 1 33.79 16.91 -35.81
C MET A 1 32.29 16.91 -35.51
N LYS A 2 31.61 15.76 -35.59
CA LYS A 2 30.20 15.65 -35.20
C LYS A 2 30.16 15.23 -33.73
N ALA A 3 29.61 16.10 -32.87
CA ALA A 3 29.44 15.81 -31.46
C ALA A 3 28.50 14.61 -31.29
N ASN A 4 29.02 13.53 -30.72
CA ASN A 4 28.22 12.40 -30.24
C ASN A 4 27.34 12.91 -29.09
N LYS A 5 26.10 13.32 -29.38
CA LYS A 5 25.04 13.36 -28.37
C LYS A 5 24.84 11.92 -27.89
N ARG A 6 25.49 11.55 -26.79
CA ARG A 6 25.06 10.41 -25.97
C ARG A 6 23.60 10.70 -25.62
N ILE A 7 22.68 10.03 -26.29
CA ILE A 7 21.30 9.91 -25.84
C ILE A 7 21.42 9.18 -24.50
N LEU A 8 21.31 9.92 -23.39
CA LEU A 8 21.08 9.32 -22.09
C LEU A 8 19.80 8.49 -22.26
N ARG A 9 19.91 7.16 -22.29
CA ARG A 9 18.73 6.31 -22.11
C ARG A 9 18.15 6.71 -20.77
N GLU A 10 16.97 7.32 -20.76
CA GLU A 10 16.20 7.48 -19.53
C GLU A 10 16.11 6.11 -18.88
N ILE A 11 16.64 6.00 -17.67
CA ILE A 11 16.53 4.79 -16.88
C ILE A 11 15.04 4.61 -16.63
N LYS A 12 14.46 3.59 -17.24
CA LYS A 12 13.04 3.28 -17.08
C LYS A 12 12.86 2.71 -15.68
N ILE A 13 12.30 3.51 -14.78
CA ILE A 13 12.15 3.14 -13.37
C ILE A 13 10.99 2.16 -13.27
N ALA A 14 11.27 0.95 -12.79
CA ALA A 14 10.28 -0.09 -12.58
C ALA A 14 9.97 -0.26 -11.09
N TYR A 15 8.68 -0.31 -10.77
CA TYR A 15 8.17 -0.52 -9.42
C TYR A 15 7.58 -1.91 -9.27
N ALA A 16 7.74 -2.50 -8.09
CA ALA A 16 7.02 -3.69 -7.68
C ALA A 16 6.10 -3.35 -6.50
N ILE A 17 4.89 -3.90 -6.48
CA ILE A 17 3.96 -3.75 -5.35
C ILE A 17 3.63 -5.14 -4.83
N VAL A 18 3.80 -5.35 -3.54
CA VAL A 18 3.46 -6.58 -2.83
C VAL A 18 2.36 -6.27 -1.82
N GLY A 19 1.24 -6.98 -1.89
CA GLY A 19 0.13 -6.87 -0.93
C GLY A 19 -0.41 -8.24 -0.52
N ASP A 20 -1.20 -8.27 0.55
CA ASP A 20 -1.80 -9.51 1.08
C ASP A 20 -3.13 -9.88 0.39
N GLY A 21 -3.88 -8.88 -0.07
CA GLY A 21 -5.28 -9.04 -0.42
C GLY A 21 -5.65 -8.67 -1.86
N GLY A 22 -6.91 -8.92 -2.18
CA GLY A 22 -7.48 -8.51 -3.47
C GLY A 22 -7.67 -7.00 -3.59
N CYS A 23 -7.95 -6.31 -2.49
CA CYS A 23 -8.25 -4.87 -2.53
C CYS A 23 -7.05 -4.05 -3.01
N GLU A 24 -5.85 -4.34 -2.49
CA GLU A 24 -4.60 -3.69 -2.89
C GLU A 24 -4.32 -3.99 -4.37
N VAL A 25 -4.40 -5.27 -4.75
CA VAL A 25 -4.17 -5.73 -6.13
C VAL A 25 -5.12 -5.01 -7.08
N TRP A 26 -6.43 -4.98 -6.81
CA TRP A 26 -7.41 -4.32 -7.67
C TRP A 26 -7.21 -2.80 -7.70
N PHE A 27 -6.92 -2.17 -6.55
CA PHE A 27 -6.65 -0.74 -6.49
C PHE A 27 -5.47 -0.34 -7.37
N PHE A 28 -4.33 -1.02 -7.22
CA PHE A 28 -3.14 -0.71 -8.02
C PHE A 28 -3.28 -1.13 -9.49
N GLN A 29 -4.09 -2.15 -9.80
CA GLN A 29 -4.43 -2.47 -11.19
C GLN A 29 -5.19 -1.33 -11.86
N MET A 30 -6.14 -0.70 -11.15
CA MET A 30 -6.87 0.46 -11.67
C MET A 30 -5.97 1.69 -11.78
N LEU A 31 -5.11 1.94 -10.78
CA LEU A 31 -4.08 2.97 -10.84
C LEU A 31 -3.20 2.79 -12.09
N LYS A 32 -2.64 1.60 -12.30
CA LYS A 32 -1.79 1.29 -13.45
C LYS A 32 -2.51 1.47 -14.79
N ARG A 33 -3.81 1.17 -14.84
CA ARG A 33 -4.63 1.34 -16.06
C ARG A 33 -4.78 2.81 -16.45
N ILE A 34 -4.89 3.68 -15.46
CA ILE A 34 -5.13 5.12 -15.63
C ILE A 34 -3.81 5.88 -15.77
N GLU A 35 -2.86 5.63 -14.87
CA GLU A 35 -1.52 6.24 -14.85
C GLU A 35 -0.52 5.43 -15.68
N ARG A 36 -0.75 5.36 -17.00
CA ARG A 36 0.01 4.50 -17.93
C ARG A 36 1.51 4.79 -18.00
N GLU A 37 1.92 5.98 -17.60
CA GLU A 37 3.32 6.41 -17.56
C GLU A 37 4.09 5.73 -16.42
N ILE A 38 3.41 5.25 -15.37
CA ILE A 38 4.06 4.57 -14.25
C ILE A 38 4.24 3.08 -14.56
N GLN A 39 5.49 2.65 -14.58
CA GLN A 39 5.88 1.26 -14.82
C GLN A 39 5.75 0.44 -13.54
N ILE A 40 4.54 -0.02 -13.23
CA ILE A 40 4.28 -0.79 -12.01
C ILE A 40 4.04 -2.26 -12.34
N ASN A 41 4.73 -3.16 -11.66
CA ASN A 41 4.39 -4.58 -11.57
C ASN A 41 3.74 -4.86 -10.22
N ILE A 42 2.66 -5.63 -10.25
CA ILE A 42 1.80 -5.88 -9.08
C ILE A 42 1.87 -7.37 -8.80
N GLU A 43 2.25 -7.72 -7.57
CA GLU A 43 2.42 -9.08 -7.09
C GLU A 43 1.58 -9.30 -5.80
N PRO A 44 0.83 -10.41 -5.69
CA PRO A 44 0.57 -11.38 -6.75
C PRO A 44 -0.26 -10.78 -7.89
N LYS A 45 -0.02 -11.25 -9.12
CA LYS A 45 -0.77 -10.79 -10.31
C LYS A 45 -2.28 -11.04 -10.20
N LEU A 46 -2.68 -12.03 -9.42
CA LEU A 46 -4.05 -12.37 -9.11
C LEU A 46 -4.31 -12.13 -7.63
N ALA A 47 -5.52 -11.68 -7.30
CA ALA A 47 -5.97 -11.52 -5.92
C ALA A 47 -6.00 -12.88 -5.20
N GLN A 48 -4.89 -13.25 -4.57
CA GLN A 48 -4.73 -14.46 -3.79
C GLN A 48 -4.05 -14.13 -2.49
N LYS A 49 -4.62 -14.62 -1.38
CA LYS A 49 -4.01 -14.46 -0.05
C LYS A 49 -2.61 -15.07 -0.03
N SER A 50 -1.66 -14.34 0.55
CA SER A 50 -0.27 -14.78 0.71
C SER A 50 0.18 -14.61 2.14
N THR A 51 0.85 -15.61 2.70
CA THR A 51 1.40 -15.46 4.06
C THR A 51 2.48 -14.38 4.10
N LEU A 52 2.68 -13.75 5.26
CA LEU A 52 3.70 -12.70 5.44
C LEU A 52 5.10 -13.19 5.11
N ALA A 53 5.45 -14.42 5.50
CA ALA A 53 6.70 -15.07 5.11
C ALA A 53 6.86 -15.12 3.58
N LYS A 54 5.83 -15.55 2.85
CA LYS A 54 5.86 -15.59 1.37
C LYS A 54 5.98 -14.19 0.77
N GLN A 55 5.29 -13.20 1.33
CA GLN A 55 5.40 -11.81 0.91
C GLN A 55 6.84 -11.31 1.14
N PHE A 56 7.44 -11.57 2.30
CA PHE A 56 8.80 -11.17 2.65
C PHE A 56 9.86 -11.80 1.74
N GLU A 57 9.77 -13.10 1.46
CA GLU A 57 10.66 -13.75 0.49
C GLU A 57 10.54 -13.11 -0.90
N LYS A 58 9.30 -12.82 -1.33
CA LYS A 58 9.05 -12.16 -2.62
C LYS A 58 9.61 -10.74 -2.67
N ILE A 59 9.53 -9.99 -1.58
CA ILE A 59 10.13 -8.63 -1.49
C ILE A 59 11.64 -8.69 -1.70
N LYS A 60 12.32 -9.67 -1.09
CA LYS A 60 13.78 -9.82 -1.27
C LYS A 60 14.14 -10.12 -2.73
N GLU A 61 13.42 -11.04 -3.37
CA GLU A 61 13.59 -11.35 -4.80
C GLU A 61 13.37 -10.09 -5.66
N LEU A 62 12.27 -9.38 -5.46
CA LEU A 62 11.93 -8.19 -6.24
C LEU A 62 12.88 -7.02 -5.97
N ALA A 63 13.49 -6.92 -4.79
CA ALA A 63 14.43 -5.85 -4.48
C ALA A 63 15.73 -5.93 -5.31
N GLU A 64 16.06 -7.11 -5.85
CA GLU A 64 17.20 -7.31 -6.75
C GLU A 64 16.92 -6.75 -8.15
N ASP A 65 15.71 -6.95 -8.67
CA ASP A 65 15.35 -6.65 -10.06
C ASP A 65 14.70 -5.27 -10.27
N TYR A 66 14.09 -4.70 -9.23
CA TYR A 66 13.32 -3.47 -9.34
C TYR A 66 14.06 -2.26 -8.76
N ASN A 67 13.70 -1.08 -9.26
CA ASN A 67 14.22 0.17 -8.71
C ASN A 67 13.67 0.40 -7.31
N ARG A 68 12.39 0.06 -7.11
CA ARG A 68 11.71 0.20 -5.83
C ARG A 68 10.59 -0.83 -5.67
N VAL A 69 10.45 -1.36 -4.46
CA VAL A 69 9.40 -2.28 -4.05
C VAL A 69 8.57 -1.61 -2.96
N PHE A 70 7.26 -1.60 -3.11
CA PHE A 70 6.32 -1.19 -2.07
C PHE A 70 5.67 -2.42 -1.46
N TRP A 71 5.80 -2.56 -0.14
CA TRP A 71 5.11 -3.62 0.60
C TRP A 71 3.94 -3.03 1.37
N ILE A 72 2.73 -3.34 0.94
CA ILE A 72 1.48 -2.83 1.51
C ILE A 72 0.96 -3.82 2.54
N VAL A 73 0.82 -3.37 3.79
CA VAL A 73 0.43 -4.21 4.92
C VAL A 73 -0.76 -3.59 5.64
N ASP A 74 -1.86 -4.34 5.68
CA ASP A 74 -3.00 -4.05 6.55
C ASP A 74 -2.70 -4.62 7.94
N TYR A 75 -2.50 -3.73 8.92
CA TYR A 75 -2.00 -4.12 10.24
C TYR A 75 -3.05 -4.84 11.10
N ASP A 76 -4.35 -4.63 10.84
CA ASP A 76 -5.41 -5.36 11.55
C ASP A 76 -5.35 -6.88 11.29
N VAL A 77 -4.91 -7.29 10.10
CA VAL A 77 -4.65 -8.70 9.76
C VAL A 77 -3.52 -9.24 10.62
N ILE A 78 -2.41 -8.49 10.75
CA ILE A 78 -1.26 -8.86 11.59
C ILE A 78 -1.69 -9.03 13.05
N GLU A 79 -2.47 -8.09 13.59
CA GLU A 79 -2.97 -8.18 14.95
C GLU A 79 -3.92 -9.35 15.16
N ARG A 80 -4.87 -9.56 14.23
CA ARG A 80 -5.83 -10.67 14.32
C ARG A 80 -5.11 -12.00 14.28
N GLU A 81 -4.23 -12.22 13.31
CA GLU A 81 -3.44 -13.45 13.20
C GLU A 81 -2.52 -13.67 14.42
N SER A 82 -2.05 -12.59 15.06
CA SER A 82 -1.29 -12.68 16.31
C SER A 82 -2.15 -13.15 17.49
N LYS A 83 -3.41 -12.71 17.56
CA LYS A 83 -4.37 -13.11 18.62
C LYS A 83 -4.87 -14.54 18.42
N GLU A 84 -4.96 -14.98 17.16
CA GLU A 84 -5.40 -16.34 16.78
C GLU A 84 -4.25 -17.37 16.78
N CYS A 85 -3.00 -16.96 16.98
CA CYS A 85 -1.86 -17.89 16.98
C CYS A 85 -1.92 -18.88 18.15
N LYS A 86 -1.49 -20.13 17.91
CA LYS A 86 -1.52 -21.16 18.95
C LYS A 86 -0.44 -20.87 19.99
N LYS A 87 -0.69 -21.29 21.23
CA LYS A 87 0.28 -21.19 22.32
C LYS A 87 1.57 -21.94 21.96
N GLY A 88 2.68 -21.21 21.87
CA GLY A 88 4.00 -21.74 21.49
C GLY A 88 4.45 -21.36 20.09
N ASP A 89 3.53 -20.93 19.22
CA ASP A 89 3.88 -20.38 17.91
C ASP A 89 4.35 -18.92 18.05
N LYS A 90 5.20 -18.48 17.12
CA LYS A 90 5.61 -17.07 17.04
C LYS A 90 4.39 -16.22 16.64
N PRO A 91 4.02 -15.18 17.42
CA PRO A 91 2.98 -14.25 17.01
C PRO A 91 3.32 -13.56 15.70
N ARG A 92 2.30 -13.32 14.87
CA ARG A 92 2.47 -12.68 13.57
C ARG A 92 3.06 -11.27 13.67
N SER A 93 2.73 -10.52 14.71
CA SER A 93 3.26 -9.19 15.00
C SER A 93 4.77 -9.23 15.26
N GLN A 94 5.25 -10.28 15.94
CA GLN A 94 6.68 -10.49 16.17
C GLN A 94 7.39 -10.86 14.87
N GLU A 95 6.79 -11.73 14.04
CA GLU A 95 7.31 -12.04 12.70
C GLU A 95 7.39 -10.78 11.82
N PHE A 96 6.32 -9.98 11.79
CA PHE A 96 6.29 -8.72 11.04
C PHE A 96 7.35 -7.73 11.53
N LYS A 97 7.53 -7.60 12.85
CA LYS A 97 8.56 -6.75 13.43
C LYS A 97 9.96 -7.15 12.96
N GLU A 98 10.27 -8.44 12.96
CA GLU A 98 11.57 -8.95 12.47
C GLU A 98 11.80 -8.60 10.99
N TYR A 99 10.78 -8.78 10.15
CA TYR A 99 10.87 -8.43 8.71
C TYR A 99 10.96 -6.91 8.49
N TYR A 100 10.18 -6.12 9.23
CA TYR A 100 10.22 -4.67 9.18
C TYR A 100 11.62 -4.16 9.54
N GLU A 101 12.18 -4.60 10.67
CA GLU A 101 13.52 -4.21 11.13
C GLU A 101 14.60 -4.66 10.15
N TYR A 102 14.49 -5.86 9.56
CA TYR A 102 15.39 -6.32 8.51
C TYR A 102 15.35 -5.39 7.30
N ILE A 103 14.15 -5.05 6.80
CA ILE A 103 13.99 -4.17 5.64
C ILE A 103 14.59 -2.80 5.93
N GLN A 104 14.28 -2.19 7.07
CA GLN A 104 14.83 -0.89 7.45
C GLN A 104 16.37 -0.91 7.50
N LYS A 105 16.96 -2.01 7.98
CA LYS A 105 18.41 -2.15 8.13
C LYS A 105 19.14 -2.52 6.83
N LYS A 106 18.52 -3.28 5.94
CA LYS A 106 19.20 -3.95 4.81
C LYS A 106 18.68 -3.56 3.44
N LEU A 107 17.43 -3.12 3.33
CA LEU A 107 16.75 -2.91 2.06
C LEU A 107 16.04 -1.54 1.98
N SER A 108 16.27 -0.61 2.91
CA SER A 108 15.53 0.66 3.00
C SER A 108 15.66 1.57 1.77
N GLU A 109 16.75 1.46 1.01
CA GLU A 109 16.93 2.19 -0.25
C GLU A 109 16.04 1.65 -1.38
N LYS A 110 15.68 0.36 -1.31
CA LYS A 110 14.95 -0.40 -2.34
C LYS A 110 13.51 -0.67 -1.97
N VAL A 111 13.20 -0.82 -0.69
CA VAL A 111 11.92 -1.30 -0.21
C VAL A 111 11.30 -0.28 0.74
N ILE A 112 10.08 0.14 0.41
CA ILE A 112 9.25 0.99 1.28
C ILE A 112 8.13 0.13 1.83
N VAL A 113 8.10 -0.03 3.16
CA VAL A 113 6.96 -0.63 3.86
C VAL A 113 5.90 0.43 4.07
N ILE A 114 4.68 0.13 3.63
CA ILE A 114 3.50 0.98 3.73
C ILE A 114 2.52 0.25 4.65
N VAL A 115 2.33 0.79 5.85
CA VAL A 115 1.38 0.22 6.81
C VAL A 115 0.07 1.02 6.79
N ASN A 116 -1.04 0.32 6.68
CA ASN A 116 -2.37 0.86 6.95
C ASN A 116 -2.91 0.25 8.23
N ASN A 117 -3.25 1.10 9.17
CA ASN A 117 -3.91 0.73 10.41
C ASN A 117 -5.19 1.58 10.53
N THR A 118 -6.39 1.06 10.38
CA THR A 118 -6.78 -0.33 10.53
C THR A 118 -6.63 -1.17 9.26
N CYS A 119 -6.86 -0.59 8.06
CA CYS A 119 -6.82 -1.30 6.78
C CYS A 119 -6.81 -0.31 5.58
N LEU A 120 -6.71 -0.80 4.35
CA LEU A 120 -6.74 0.02 3.12
C LEU A 120 -7.99 0.90 3.00
N GLU A 121 -9.16 0.47 3.49
CA GLU A 121 -10.38 1.28 3.48
C GLU A 121 -10.24 2.58 4.28
N PHE A 122 -9.39 2.58 5.31
CA PHE A 122 -9.10 3.78 6.06
C PHE A 122 -8.40 4.82 5.18
N TRP A 123 -7.48 4.40 4.31
CA TRP A 123 -6.90 5.28 3.28
C TRP A 123 -7.97 5.86 2.35
N PHE A 124 -8.96 5.06 1.92
CA PHE A 124 -10.06 5.56 1.09
C PHE A 124 -10.92 6.59 1.81
N LEU A 125 -11.20 6.41 3.11
CA LEU A 125 -11.96 7.36 3.92
C LEU A 125 -11.26 8.73 3.99
N LEU A 126 -9.93 8.74 4.08
CA LEU A 126 -9.13 9.97 4.18
C LEU A 126 -9.19 10.85 2.92
N HIS A 127 -9.65 10.33 1.78
CA HIS A 127 -9.92 11.15 0.59
C HIS A 127 -11.08 12.11 0.78
N PHE A 128 -12.03 11.80 1.67
CA PHE A 128 -13.25 12.56 1.86
C PHE A 128 -13.24 13.41 3.12
N ASN A 129 -12.66 12.88 4.20
CA ASN A 129 -12.64 13.58 5.47
C ASN A 129 -11.41 13.21 6.31
N PHE A 130 -10.85 14.19 7.00
CA PHE A 130 -9.86 13.92 8.04
C PHE A 130 -10.55 13.28 9.24
N THR A 131 -9.98 12.20 9.76
CA THR A 131 -10.40 11.61 11.02
C THR A 131 -9.20 10.95 11.70
N SER A 132 -9.08 11.18 13.00
CA SER A 132 -8.13 10.48 13.89
C SER A 132 -8.85 9.48 14.80
N LYS A 133 -10.12 9.14 14.48
CA LYS A 133 -10.88 8.15 15.22
C LYS A 133 -10.12 6.83 15.18
N ASN A 134 -9.93 6.22 16.34
CA ASN A 134 -9.32 4.91 16.43
C ASN A 134 -10.38 3.85 16.11
N PHE A 135 -10.27 3.24 14.95
CA PHE A 135 -11.22 2.23 14.48
C PHE A 135 -10.79 0.85 14.98
N SER A 136 -11.70 0.14 15.64
CA SER A 136 -11.40 -1.16 16.27
C SER A 136 -11.12 -2.28 15.26
N ASN A 137 -11.68 -2.16 14.05
CA ASN A 137 -11.54 -3.10 12.94
C ASN A 137 -11.87 -2.39 11.62
N CYS A 138 -11.56 -3.07 10.52
CA CYS A 138 -11.81 -2.54 9.20
C CYS A 138 -13.30 -2.32 8.87
N ASP A 139 -14.22 -3.09 9.48
CA ASP A 139 -15.66 -2.94 9.22
C ASP A 139 -16.20 -1.59 9.69
N GLU A 140 -15.67 -1.04 10.78
CA GLU A 140 -16.04 0.32 11.22
C GLU A 140 -15.56 1.38 10.24
N ALA A 141 -14.33 1.28 9.72
CA ALA A 141 -13.83 2.17 8.69
C ALA A 141 -14.68 2.06 7.41
N GLN A 142 -15.06 0.85 7.03
CA GLN A 142 -15.93 0.60 5.89
C GLN A 142 -17.32 1.22 6.06
N LYS A 143 -17.92 1.17 7.27
CA LYS A 143 -19.21 1.81 7.56
C LYS A 143 -19.16 3.32 7.37
N GLU A 144 -18.08 3.97 7.80
CA GLU A 144 -17.86 5.41 7.58
C GLU A 144 -17.62 5.70 6.09
N LEU A 145 -16.81 4.87 5.41
CA LEU A 145 -16.53 5.02 3.98
C LEU A 145 -17.80 4.96 3.13
N LYS A 146 -18.75 4.09 3.49
CA LYS A 146 -20.05 3.94 2.79
C LYS A 146 -20.91 5.21 2.78
N LYS A 147 -20.64 6.18 3.66
CA LYS A 147 -21.30 7.51 3.63
C LYS A 147 -20.87 8.34 2.42
N TYR A 148 -19.69 8.08 1.88
CA TYR A 148 -19.11 8.80 0.73
C TYR A 148 -19.11 7.95 -0.53
N LEU A 149 -18.75 6.67 -0.41
CA LEU A 149 -18.78 5.68 -1.47
C LEU A 149 -19.96 4.75 -1.27
N LYS A 150 -21.12 5.17 -1.79
CA LYS A 150 -22.35 4.37 -1.69
C LYS A 150 -22.11 2.96 -2.27
N ASP A 151 -22.66 1.97 -1.58
CA ASP A 151 -22.59 0.55 -1.93
C ASP A 151 -21.15 -0.02 -1.98
N TYR A 152 -20.19 0.63 -1.31
CA TYR A 152 -18.82 0.10 -1.22
C TYR A 152 -18.78 -1.33 -0.69
N GLU A 153 -18.11 -2.21 -1.42
CA GLU A 153 -17.85 -3.59 -1.03
C GLU A 153 -16.44 -4.01 -1.44
N LYS A 154 -15.86 -4.94 -0.67
CA LYS A 154 -14.55 -5.53 -0.95
C LYS A 154 -14.66 -6.60 -2.04
N SER A 155 -15.07 -6.20 -3.24
CA SER A 155 -15.26 -7.09 -4.38
C SER A 155 -14.49 -6.59 -5.60
N GLN A 156 -14.04 -7.53 -6.43
CA GLN A 156 -13.42 -7.20 -7.71
C GLN A 156 -14.38 -6.35 -8.57
N THR A 157 -15.67 -6.69 -8.57
CA THR A 157 -16.70 -5.99 -9.33
C THR A 157 -16.78 -4.52 -8.93
N TYR A 158 -16.80 -4.21 -7.63
CA TYR A 158 -16.86 -2.83 -7.18
C TYR A 158 -15.60 -2.04 -7.54
N PHE A 159 -14.43 -2.66 -7.37
CA PHE A 159 -13.15 -2.03 -7.62
C PHE A 159 -12.89 -1.78 -9.10
N THR A 160 -13.42 -2.62 -9.99
CA THR A 160 -13.07 -2.62 -11.44
C THR A 160 -14.22 -2.24 -12.37
N LYS A 161 -15.37 -1.82 -11.83
CA LYS A 161 -16.51 -1.29 -12.61
C LYS A 161 -16.10 -0.08 -13.48
N GLN A 162 -16.96 0.33 -14.40
CA GLN A 162 -16.67 1.42 -15.35
C GLN A 162 -16.17 2.70 -14.67
N LYS A 163 -16.78 3.09 -13.54
CA LYS A 163 -16.27 4.12 -12.64
C LYS A 163 -15.54 3.43 -11.47
N ASP A 164 -14.32 2.97 -11.75
CA ASP A 164 -13.53 2.13 -10.85
C ASP A 164 -13.13 2.88 -9.54
N ILE A 165 -12.56 2.15 -8.57
CA ILE A 165 -12.22 2.74 -7.27
C ILE A 165 -11.19 3.87 -7.39
N TYR A 166 -10.17 3.72 -8.25
CA TYR A 166 -9.10 4.70 -8.38
C TYR A 166 -9.63 5.96 -9.07
N SER A 167 -10.40 5.80 -10.15
CA SER A 167 -11.10 6.89 -10.84
C SER A 167 -11.98 7.73 -9.90
N GLN A 168 -12.62 7.13 -8.91
CA GLN A 168 -13.47 7.86 -7.94
C GLN A 168 -12.65 8.68 -6.93
N LEU A 169 -11.42 8.25 -6.65
CA LEU A 169 -10.55 8.79 -5.62
C LEU A 169 -9.47 9.74 -6.15
N LYS A 170 -9.10 9.62 -7.43
CA LYS A 170 -7.96 10.31 -8.06
C LYS A 170 -7.88 11.80 -7.71
N ASP A 171 -8.94 12.56 -7.98
CA ASP A 171 -8.97 14.01 -7.76
C ASP A 171 -8.84 14.41 -6.28
N LYS A 172 -8.96 13.46 -5.35
CA LYS A 172 -8.88 13.65 -3.90
C LYS A 172 -7.60 13.08 -3.30
N ILE A 173 -6.68 12.55 -4.10
CA ILE A 173 -5.38 12.06 -3.64
C ILE A 173 -4.62 13.14 -2.84
N PRO A 174 -4.53 14.42 -3.28
CA PRO A 174 -3.87 15.45 -2.48
C PRO A 174 -4.49 15.64 -1.09
N THR A 175 -5.83 15.58 -1.00
CA THR A 175 -6.56 15.63 0.27
C THR A 175 -6.22 14.41 1.14
N ALA A 176 -6.21 13.21 0.56
CA ALA A 176 -5.86 11.98 1.27
C ALA A 176 -4.44 12.02 1.82
N ILE A 177 -3.47 12.47 1.02
CA ILE A 177 -2.07 12.65 1.43
C ILE A 177 -2.00 13.62 2.62
N ALA A 178 -2.61 14.79 2.51
CA ALA A 178 -2.60 15.79 3.57
C ALA A 178 -3.25 15.27 4.87
N ASN A 179 -4.34 14.53 4.76
CA ASN A 179 -5.04 13.95 5.90
C ASN A 179 -4.25 12.80 6.55
N ALA A 180 -3.67 11.92 5.74
CA ALA A 180 -2.87 10.79 6.21
C ALA A 180 -1.59 11.25 6.92
N LYS A 181 -0.89 12.24 6.37
CA LYS A 181 0.31 12.82 7.01
C LYS A 181 0.04 13.41 8.38
N LYS A 182 -1.14 14.01 8.61
CA LYS A 182 -1.54 14.52 9.94
C LYS A 182 -1.64 13.42 11.00
N LEU A 183 -1.83 12.15 10.59
CA LEU A 183 -1.89 11.02 11.50
C LEU A 183 -0.50 10.54 11.92
N GLY A 184 0.57 10.99 11.26
CA GLY A 184 1.94 10.56 11.52
C GLY A 184 2.29 9.24 10.83
N GLU A 185 3.43 8.68 11.23
CA GLU A 185 3.99 7.44 10.68
C GLU A 185 3.77 6.26 11.62
N PHE A 186 3.90 5.05 11.05
CA PHE A 186 3.69 3.81 11.77
C PHE A 186 4.83 3.60 12.77
N ASP A 187 4.47 3.39 14.03
CA ASP A 187 5.41 3.02 15.09
C ASP A 187 5.28 1.53 15.39
N ILE A 188 6.26 0.73 14.94
CA ILE A 188 6.32 -0.71 15.16
C ILE A 188 6.37 -1.09 16.65
N GLN A 189 6.82 -0.18 17.52
CA GLN A 189 6.83 -0.41 18.97
C GLN A 189 5.48 -0.07 19.62
N ASN A 190 4.71 0.86 19.02
CA ASN A 190 3.41 1.30 19.53
C ASN A 190 2.34 1.35 18.42
N PRO A 191 1.92 0.20 17.87
CA PRO A 191 1.09 0.15 16.67
C PRO A 191 -0.40 0.42 16.92
N ASN A 192 -0.77 1.06 18.04
CA ASN A 192 -2.17 1.15 18.50
C ASN A 192 -2.97 2.29 17.85
N LYS A 193 -2.36 3.08 16.97
CA LYS A 193 -2.97 4.29 16.39
C LYS A 193 -3.43 4.03 14.97
N SER A 194 -4.69 4.38 14.67
CA SER A 194 -5.15 4.40 13.28
C SER A 194 -4.38 5.44 12.45
N MET A 195 -3.80 4.99 11.34
CA MET A 195 -2.98 5.74 10.42
C MET A 195 -2.92 5.03 9.04
N ALA A 196 -2.49 5.73 7.99
CA ALA A 196 -2.34 5.13 6.67
C ALA A 196 -1.09 5.70 5.99
N GLU A 197 -0.17 4.85 5.55
CA GLU A 197 1.09 5.28 4.93
C GLU A 197 1.07 5.26 3.41
N MET A 198 -0.09 5.04 2.79
CA MET A 198 -0.22 5.02 1.32
C MET A 198 0.32 6.29 0.65
N TRP A 199 0.36 7.42 1.37
CA TRP A 199 1.01 8.65 0.90
C TRP A 199 2.49 8.45 0.53
N LYS A 200 3.20 7.50 1.15
CA LYS A 200 4.61 7.18 0.79
C LYS A 200 4.75 6.68 -0.65
N PHE A 201 3.73 5.98 -1.17
CA PHE A 201 3.69 5.59 -2.59
C PHE A 201 3.52 6.82 -3.48
N PHE A 202 2.55 7.68 -3.17
CA PHE A 202 2.22 8.85 -4.00
C PHE A 202 3.29 9.94 -3.94
N GLU A 203 4.10 9.99 -2.90
CA GLU A 203 5.20 10.93 -2.75
C GLU A 203 6.55 10.42 -3.19
N ASP A 204 6.60 9.17 -3.67
CA ASP A 204 7.80 8.67 -4.33
C ASP A 204 8.22 9.62 -5.45
N GLU A 205 9.52 9.87 -5.52
CA GLU A 205 10.06 10.97 -6.30
C GLU A 205 9.69 10.90 -7.78
N ASN A 206 9.52 9.71 -8.36
CA ASN A 206 9.13 9.58 -9.77
C ASN A 206 7.63 9.36 -9.97
N ILE A 207 6.89 9.00 -8.91
CA ILE A 207 5.43 8.84 -8.95
C ILE A 207 4.75 10.20 -8.81
N LYS A 208 5.21 11.04 -7.88
CA LYS A 208 4.58 12.33 -7.55
C LYS A 208 4.51 13.33 -8.71
N PHE A 209 5.41 13.22 -9.69
CA PHE A 209 5.41 14.09 -10.86
C PHE A 209 4.44 13.64 -11.96
N ILE A 210 4.07 12.35 -11.93
CA ILE A 210 3.16 11.74 -12.89
C ILE A 210 1.71 11.91 -12.41
N ILE A 211 1.46 11.58 -11.14
CA ILE A 211 0.13 11.68 -10.54
C ILE A 211 -0.11 13.14 -10.12
N LYS A 212 -0.86 13.87 -10.93
CA LYS A 212 -1.26 15.27 -10.69
C LYS A 212 -2.67 15.37 -10.14
#